data_AF-A0A7M3ZYJ8-F1
#
_entry.id   AF-A0A7M3ZYJ8-F1
#
_cell.length_a   1.000
_cell.length_b   1.000
_cell.length_c   1.000
_cell.angle_alpha   90.00
_cell.angle_beta   90.00
_cell.angle_gamma   90.00
#
_symmetry.space_group_name_H-M   'P 1'
#
loop_
_entity.id
_entity.type
_entity.pdbx_description
1 polymer ?
#
loop_
_entity_poly.entity_id
_entity_poly.type
_entity_poly.pdbx_seq_one_letter_code
_entity_poly.pdbx_strand_id
1 'polypeptide(L)'
;MSGENFERIVVRYALCKRRNNMADEEKKKISLETWLKVGFMASLLISVVLIGLFSLNKETVFSPYEQDPEYYNIQLTEMRANMGEDGTGYTVANTMSTPMLVNDWKDPHRTLLVIAAPEKPFDAAEAAAIHDFVTEKGGKVVLASNSTNAQLVASEFGVKYFDAPVVDPFQFYEVADETGQALKPDERKLWAAASITRDVTQMGDEKHVPCSNNDIDNARVNDCRMPVLFHRATAIQVLDEEVDDDREVMVLAHASTPAFIARQDTNIDNLNNPTLGEGKTGLIIRMDYPGIEVLDEQPNNNFGEVDVTGSIVFVSDHSVLANHLWNQTIGEETGKQQCESPYYVSNALGNSHACWDSALFSSDGREVEWNGNGPYFEALFYDMMEFDNEEITTKVTRDPSEFNLVFDESRHVSSALSSPFTEAIGAVVLLTSDNVLKWLIILNLFALLAIAIMVVPEKENWRHVFDLTRFRERPTKIDTSQYQMRVREAFLSKVRQFNDLTRDEFARKTPAEIMYMVKDPRLVELISSNRSYSNEELREVIPQIRRWGK
;
A
#
# COMPACT_ATOMS: atom_id res chain seq x y z
N MET A 1 -65.83 -63.81 1.96
CA MET A 1 -66.01 -63.54 3.40
C MET A 1 -65.48 -62.14 3.70
N SER A 2 -66.30 -61.37 4.42
CA SER A 2 -66.35 -59.91 4.66
C SER A 2 -65.05 -59.09 4.56
N GLY A 3 -65.15 -57.95 3.86
CA GLY A 3 -64.11 -56.93 3.69
C GLY A 3 -63.67 -56.21 4.98
N GLU A 4 -64.37 -56.39 6.11
CA GLU A 4 -64.00 -55.75 7.39
C GLU A 4 -62.70 -56.32 8.00
N ASN A 5 -62.35 -57.58 7.72
CA ASN A 5 -61.12 -58.19 8.25
C ASN A 5 -59.87 -57.80 7.46
N PHE A 6 -60.01 -57.39 6.20
CA PHE A 6 -58.88 -56.93 5.40
C PHE A 6 -58.51 -55.48 5.74
N GLU A 7 -59.50 -54.61 5.97
CA GLU A 7 -59.27 -53.24 6.45
C GLU A 7 -58.57 -53.21 7.81
N ARG A 8 -58.94 -54.07 8.77
CA ARG A 8 -58.27 -54.08 10.09
C ARG A 8 -56.80 -54.48 10.02
N ILE A 9 -56.41 -55.37 9.11
CA ILE A 9 -55.01 -55.80 8.96
C ILE A 9 -54.18 -54.70 8.25
N VAL A 10 -54.74 -54.07 7.21
CA VAL A 10 -54.08 -52.96 6.50
C VAL A 10 -53.93 -51.73 7.39
N VAL A 11 -54.94 -51.40 8.22
CA VAL A 11 -54.88 -50.28 9.16
C VAL A 11 -53.86 -50.55 10.29
N ARG A 12 -53.74 -51.79 10.78
CA ARG A 12 -52.72 -52.14 11.79
C ARG A 12 -51.30 -52.10 11.23
N TYR A 13 -51.10 -52.53 9.98
CA TYR A 13 -49.80 -52.46 9.31
C TYR A 13 -49.41 -51.01 8.97
N ALA A 14 -50.38 -50.18 8.55
CA ALA A 14 -50.19 -48.75 8.30
C ALA A 14 -49.87 -47.98 9.60
N LEU A 15 -50.54 -48.29 10.72
CA LEU A 15 -50.26 -47.65 12.01
C LEU A 15 -48.92 -48.07 12.62
N CYS A 16 -48.46 -49.32 12.40
CA CYS A 16 -47.14 -49.76 12.85
C CYS A 16 -46.01 -49.13 12.00
N LYS A 17 -46.20 -49.01 10.68
CA LYS A 17 -45.27 -48.30 9.79
C LYS A 17 -45.22 -46.79 10.09
N ARG A 18 -46.35 -46.18 10.47
CA ARG A 18 -46.41 -44.78 10.90
C ARG A 18 -45.79 -44.54 12.28
N ARG A 19 -45.77 -45.55 13.16
CA ARG A 19 -45.12 -45.46 14.47
C ARG A 19 -43.59 -45.62 14.40
N ASN A 20 -43.08 -46.43 13.46
CA ASN A 20 -41.64 -46.54 13.22
C ASN A 20 -41.07 -45.37 12.41
N ASN A 21 -41.86 -44.74 11.53
CA ASN A 21 -41.43 -43.53 10.80
C ASN A 21 -41.55 -42.23 11.62
N MET A 22 -42.22 -42.24 12.78
CA MET A 22 -42.28 -41.09 13.70
C MET A 22 -41.18 -41.09 14.77
N ALA A 23 -40.30 -42.09 14.77
CA ALA A 23 -39.20 -42.19 15.73
C ALA A 23 -37.83 -41.87 15.14
N ASP A 24 -37.75 -41.45 13.87
CA ASP A 24 -36.49 -41.15 13.16
C ASP A 24 -36.59 -39.89 12.27
N GLU A 25 -37.37 -38.91 12.69
CA GLU A 25 -37.15 -37.51 12.28
C GLU A 25 -36.53 -36.75 13.46
N GLU A 26 -35.34 -37.18 13.88
CA GLU A 26 -34.38 -36.23 14.41
C GLU A 26 -34.13 -35.21 13.30
N LYS A 27 -34.83 -34.08 13.37
CA LYS A 27 -34.41 -32.86 12.69
C LYS A 27 -32.94 -32.66 13.05
N LYS A 28 -32.03 -33.03 12.14
CA LYS A 28 -30.67 -32.47 12.10
C LYS A 28 -30.87 -30.97 11.96
N LYS A 29 -30.98 -30.28 13.09
CA LYS A 29 -30.81 -28.83 13.18
C LYS A 29 -29.38 -28.60 12.71
N ILE A 30 -29.24 -28.29 11.43
CA ILE A 30 -28.00 -27.76 10.89
C ILE A 30 -27.63 -26.59 11.80
N SER A 31 -26.49 -26.69 12.46
CA SER A 31 -26.03 -25.69 13.43
C SER A 31 -26.03 -24.32 12.76
N LEU A 32 -26.42 -23.26 13.50
CA LEU A 32 -26.32 -21.88 13.05
C LEU A 32 -24.91 -21.57 12.50
N GLU A 33 -23.90 -22.22 13.09
CA GLU A 33 -22.50 -22.15 12.68
C GLU A 33 -22.26 -22.76 11.28
N THR A 34 -22.97 -23.82 10.92
CA THR A 34 -22.90 -24.42 9.59
C THR A 34 -23.59 -23.52 8.55
N TRP A 35 -24.71 -22.88 8.92
CA TRP A 35 -25.37 -21.89 8.06
C TRP A 35 -24.51 -20.64 7.86
N LEU A 36 -23.83 -20.18 8.90
CA LEU A 36 -22.86 -19.08 8.83
C LEU A 36 -21.64 -19.45 7.96
N LYS A 37 -21.08 -20.65 8.13
CA LYS A 37 -19.95 -21.13 7.31
C LYS A 37 -20.33 -21.29 5.83
N VAL A 38 -21.52 -21.84 5.55
CA VAL A 38 -22.02 -22.00 4.18
C VAL A 38 -22.36 -20.64 3.58
N GLY A 39 -22.98 -19.73 4.35
CA GLY A 39 -23.26 -18.36 3.90
C GLY A 39 -21.98 -17.57 3.62
N PHE A 40 -20.98 -17.68 4.50
CA PHE A 40 -19.68 -17.04 4.31
C PHE A 40 -18.95 -17.62 3.09
N MET A 41 -18.86 -18.95 2.96
CA MET A 41 -18.25 -19.60 1.81
C MET A 41 -18.97 -19.29 0.50
N ALA A 42 -20.30 -19.27 0.49
CA ALA A 42 -21.08 -18.89 -0.68
C ALA A 42 -20.90 -17.42 -1.02
N SER A 43 -20.86 -16.52 -0.03
CA SER A 43 -20.57 -15.10 -0.26
C SER A 43 -19.17 -14.91 -0.81
N LEU A 44 -18.18 -15.64 -0.30
CA LEU A 44 -16.79 -15.55 -0.74
C LEU A 44 -16.61 -16.12 -2.16
N LEU A 45 -17.29 -17.22 -2.49
CA LEU A 45 -17.32 -17.78 -3.84
C LEU A 45 -18.06 -16.87 -4.83
N ILE A 46 -19.19 -16.29 -4.44
CA ILE A 46 -19.94 -15.34 -5.25
C ILE A 46 -19.13 -14.07 -5.43
N SER A 47 -18.44 -13.58 -4.41
CA SER A 47 -17.49 -12.47 -4.54
C SER A 47 -16.39 -12.82 -5.52
N VAL A 48 -15.73 -13.98 -5.41
CA VAL A 48 -14.66 -14.40 -6.35
C VAL A 48 -15.16 -14.59 -7.78
N VAL A 49 -16.37 -15.12 -7.97
CA VAL A 49 -16.97 -15.32 -9.31
C VAL A 49 -17.47 -14.00 -9.89
N LEU A 50 -18.05 -13.11 -9.09
CA LEU A 50 -18.36 -11.73 -9.51
C LEU A 50 -17.06 -10.96 -9.80
N ILE A 51 -15.98 -11.21 -9.05
CA ILE A 51 -14.65 -10.67 -9.33
C ILE A 51 -14.18 -11.09 -10.72
N GLY A 52 -14.25 -12.39 -11.04
CA GLY A 52 -13.90 -12.90 -12.36
C GLY A 52 -14.81 -12.40 -13.48
N LEU A 53 -16.10 -12.19 -13.22
CA LEU A 53 -17.07 -11.75 -14.24
C LEU A 53 -17.04 -10.24 -14.52
N PHE A 54 -16.75 -9.39 -13.53
CA PHE A 54 -16.64 -7.93 -13.70
C PHE A 54 -15.22 -7.44 -14.02
N SER A 55 -14.20 -8.31 -13.90
CA SER A 55 -12.85 -8.04 -14.39
C SER A 55 -12.70 -8.20 -15.91
N LEU A 56 -13.74 -8.66 -16.62
CA LEU A 56 -13.69 -8.95 -18.05
C LEU A 56 -13.88 -7.72 -18.95
N ASN A 57 -13.99 -6.50 -18.42
CA ASN A 57 -14.29 -5.34 -19.26
C ASN A 57 -13.82 -4.00 -18.67
N LYS A 58 -12.53 -3.90 -18.33
CA LYS A 58 -11.91 -2.58 -18.12
C LYS A 58 -10.45 -2.60 -18.55
N GLU A 59 -10.16 -1.82 -19.57
CA GLU A 59 -8.85 -1.65 -20.18
C GLU A 59 -8.15 -0.49 -19.47
N THR A 60 -7.05 -0.76 -18.77
CA THR A 60 -6.08 0.27 -18.43
C THR A 60 -5.30 0.57 -19.70
N VAL A 61 -5.36 1.81 -20.18
CA VAL A 61 -4.92 2.13 -21.55
C VAL A 61 -3.41 2.39 -21.61
N PHE A 62 -2.77 2.69 -20.48
CA PHE A 62 -1.33 2.94 -20.35
C PHE A 62 -0.78 2.29 -19.08
N SER A 63 -0.05 1.19 -19.19
CA SER A 63 0.65 0.55 -18.08
C SER A 63 1.94 -0.13 -18.59
N PRO A 64 3.05 -0.12 -17.83
CA PRO A 64 4.27 -0.84 -18.17
C PRO A 64 4.18 -2.35 -17.84
N TYR A 65 3.05 -2.80 -17.27
CA TYR A 65 2.81 -4.19 -16.90
C TYR A 65 1.68 -4.86 -17.69
N GLU A 66 0.98 -4.12 -18.55
CA GLU A 66 -0.04 -4.68 -19.44
C GLU A 66 0.63 -5.51 -20.55
N GLN A 67 0.09 -6.70 -20.80
CA GLN A 67 0.65 -7.66 -21.75
C GLN A 67 -0.33 -8.04 -22.86
N ASP A 68 -1.49 -7.38 -22.92
CA ASP A 68 -2.44 -7.60 -24.01
C ASP A 68 -1.82 -7.24 -25.37
N PRO A 69 -1.71 -8.20 -26.31
CA PRO A 69 -1.18 -7.94 -27.64
C PRO A 69 -1.96 -6.88 -28.44
N GLU A 70 -3.26 -6.71 -28.17
CA GLU A 70 -4.09 -5.73 -28.88
C GLU A 70 -3.69 -4.29 -28.54
N TYR A 71 -3.25 -4.07 -27.30
CA TYR A 71 -2.89 -2.75 -26.79
C TYR A 71 -1.38 -2.54 -26.66
N TYR A 72 -0.56 -3.50 -27.03
CA TYR A 72 0.90 -3.46 -26.88
C TYR A 72 1.52 -2.14 -27.37
N ASN A 73 1.09 -1.63 -28.52
CA ASN A 73 1.67 -0.41 -29.11
C ASN A 73 1.52 0.85 -28.25
N ILE A 74 0.46 0.92 -27.43
CA ILE A 74 0.18 2.09 -26.57
C ILE A 74 0.68 1.89 -25.13
N GLN A 75 1.25 0.73 -24.79
CA GLN A 75 1.79 0.47 -23.46
C GLN A 75 3.19 1.07 -23.25
N LEU A 76 3.68 1.00 -22.01
CA LEU A 76 5.01 1.47 -21.57
C LEU A 76 6.02 0.31 -21.38
N THR A 77 5.73 -0.86 -21.95
CA THR A 77 6.51 -2.09 -21.67
C THR A 77 7.92 -2.03 -22.21
N GLU A 78 8.15 -1.42 -23.37
CA GLU A 78 9.48 -1.25 -23.95
C GLU A 78 10.32 -0.31 -23.10
N MET A 79 9.75 0.82 -22.69
CA MET A 79 10.39 1.74 -21.75
C MET A 79 10.81 1.01 -20.47
N ARG A 80 9.91 0.23 -19.86
CA ARG A 80 10.21 -0.56 -18.66
C ARG A 80 11.36 -1.55 -18.90
N ALA A 81 11.39 -2.20 -20.07
CA ALA A 81 12.40 -3.18 -20.42
C ALA A 81 13.77 -2.52 -20.67
N ASN A 82 13.81 -1.44 -21.45
CA ASN A 82 15.05 -0.70 -21.75
C ASN A 82 15.63 0.00 -20.52
N MET A 83 14.78 0.41 -19.57
CA MET A 83 15.24 1.03 -18.33
C MET A 83 15.67 0.02 -17.25
N GLY A 84 15.24 -1.23 -17.36
CA GLY A 84 15.51 -2.26 -16.36
C GLY A 84 16.89 -2.89 -16.44
N GLU A 85 17.06 -4.01 -15.74
CA GLU A 85 18.32 -4.78 -15.63
C GLU A 85 18.92 -5.19 -16.98
N ASP A 86 18.07 -5.49 -17.98
CA ASP A 86 18.51 -5.91 -19.32
C ASP A 86 18.91 -4.75 -20.25
N GLY A 87 18.72 -3.49 -19.82
CA GLY A 87 19.04 -2.29 -20.59
C GLY A 87 19.99 -1.35 -19.84
N THR A 88 19.51 -0.20 -19.40
CA THR A 88 20.33 0.80 -18.67
C THR A 88 20.70 0.36 -17.25
N GLY A 89 19.93 -0.55 -16.65
CA GLY A 89 20.26 -1.17 -15.37
C GLY A 89 19.60 -0.57 -14.14
N TYR A 90 18.61 0.33 -14.28
CA TYR A 90 17.90 0.89 -13.12
C TYR A 90 17.11 -0.18 -12.36
N THR A 91 16.95 0.05 -11.05
CA THR A 91 16.01 -0.74 -10.24
C THR A 91 14.58 -0.27 -10.52
N VAL A 92 13.85 -1.02 -11.35
CA VAL A 92 12.49 -0.67 -11.77
C VAL A 92 11.44 -1.20 -10.79
N ALA A 93 10.54 -0.34 -10.33
CA ALA A 93 9.43 -0.67 -9.44
C ALA A 93 8.14 0.05 -9.85
N ASN A 94 7.03 -0.25 -9.16
CA ASN A 94 5.75 0.44 -9.33
C ASN A 94 5.08 0.78 -8.00
N THR A 95 4.29 1.85 -8.01
CA THR A 95 3.44 2.23 -6.89
C THR A 95 1.98 2.19 -7.29
N MET A 96 1.17 1.46 -6.52
CA MET A 96 -0.27 1.21 -6.79
C MET A 96 -1.19 1.95 -5.81
N SER A 97 -0.63 2.57 -4.77
CA SER A 97 -1.41 3.07 -3.63
C SER A 97 -1.69 4.55 -3.76
N THR A 98 -0.67 5.39 -3.59
CA THR A 98 -0.79 6.84 -3.72
C THR A 98 0.61 7.47 -3.88
N PRO A 99 0.75 8.57 -4.64
CA PRO A 99 1.97 9.34 -4.70
C PRO A 99 2.37 9.99 -3.36
N MET A 100 1.50 10.08 -2.35
CA MET A 100 1.88 10.66 -1.04
C MET A 100 2.95 9.88 -0.27
N LEU A 101 3.25 8.66 -0.68
CA LEU A 101 4.27 7.82 -0.01
C LEU A 101 5.67 8.00 -0.59
N VAL A 102 5.82 8.82 -1.63
CA VAL A 102 7.11 9.08 -2.27
C VAL A 102 8.14 9.64 -1.29
N ASN A 103 7.68 10.41 -0.29
CA ASN A 103 8.52 11.01 0.73
C ASN A 103 9.02 10.02 1.79
N ASP A 104 8.39 8.85 1.90
CA ASP A 104 8.79 7.78 2.80
C ASP A 104 9.72 6.76 2.12
N TRP A 105 10.07 6.97 0.85
CA TRP A 105 10.98 6.10 0.13
C TRP A 105 12.39 6.19 0.66
N LYS A 106 13.11 5.08 0.54
CA LYS A 106 14.51 5.02 0.89
C LYS A 106 15.31 5.73 -0.21
N ASP A 107 16.12 6.70 0.18
CA ASP A 107 16.96 7.52 -0.71
C ASP A 107 16.16 8.21 -1.85
N PRO A 108 15.25 9.14 -1.51
CA PRO A 108 14.37 9.83 -2.48
C PRO A 108 15.13 10.52 -3.61
N HIS A 109 16.30 11.09 -3.31
CA HIS A 109 17.13 11.83 -4.27
C HIS A 109 17.68 10.97 -5.41
N ARG A 110 17.74 9.65 -5.21
CA ARG A 110 18.14 8.64 -6.22
C ARG A 110 16.97 7.98 -6.92
N THR A 111 15.77 8.53 -6.76
CA THR A 111 14.53 7.94 -7.26
C THR A 111 13.86 8.85 -8.27
N LEU A 112 13.56 8.30 -9.45
CA LEU A 112 12.75 8.95 -10.47
C LEU A 112 11.36 8.33 -10.53
N LEU A 113 10.35 9.16 -10.35
CA LEU A 113 8.94 8.82 -10.45
C LEU A 113 8.41 9.16 -11.84
N VAL A 114 7.92 8.15 -12.57
CA VAL A 114 7.28 8.31 -13.88
C VAL A 114 5.76 8.25 -13.68
N ILE A 115 5.09 9.35 -14.03
CA ILE A 115 3.64 9.47 -14.02
C ILE A 115 3.20 9.69 -15.46
N ALA A 116 2.54 8.68 -16.05
CA ALA A 116 2.08 8.73 -17.43
C ALA A 116 0.56 8.62 -17.48
N ALA A 117 -0.10 9.45 -18.30
CA ALA A 117 -1.52 9.37 -18.60
C ALA A 117 -2.45 9.23 -17.35
N PRO A 118 -2.35 10.11 -16.33
CA PRO A 118 -3.18 10.00 -15.14
C PRO A 118 -4.67 10.08 -15.51
N GLU A 119 -5.42 9.01 -15.25
CA GLU A 119 -6.84 8.90 -15.63
C GLU A 119 -7.79 9.51 -14.61
N LYS A 120 -7.27 9.77 -13.39
CA LYS A 120 -7.95 10.47 -12.31
C LYS A 120 -7.16 11.72 -11.91
N PRO A 121 -7.82 12.82 -11.52
CA PRO A 121 -7.15 13.99 -10.99
C PRO A 121 -6.43 13.67 -9.67
N PHE A 122 -5.35 14.39 -9.40
CA PHE A 122 -4.67 14.37 -8.11
C PHE A 122 -5.45 15.19 -7.07
N ASP A 123 -5.36 14.77 -5.81
CA ASP A 123 -5.82 15.57 -4.68
C ASP A 123 -4.71 16.53 -4.21
N ALA A 124 -5.09 17.60 -3.49
CA ALA A 124 -4.14 18.64 -3.06
C ALA A 124 -3.01 18.08 -2.19
N ALA A 125 -3.30 17.06 -1.37
CA ALA A 125 -2.28 16.41 -0.55
C ALA A 125 -1.30 15.54 -1.37
N GLU A 126 -1.78 14.92 -2.47
CA GLU A 126 -0.92 14.17 -3.40
C GLU A 126 -0.02 15.13 -4.19
N ALA A 127 -0.56 16.26 -4.64
CA ALA A 127 0.19 17.30 -5.33
C ALA A 127 1.28 17.91 -4.43
N ALA A 128 0.93 18.26 -3.19
CA ALA A 128 1.89 18.77 -2.21
C ALA A 128 3.00 17.74 -1.89
N ALA A 129 2.65 16.46 -1.76
CA ALA A 129 3.66 15.43 -1.50
C ALA A 129 4.65 15.26 -2.67
N ILE A 130 4.20 15.38 -3.93
CA ILE A 130 5.07 15.39 -5.10
C ILE A 130 5.94 16.66 -5.11
N HIS A 131 5.39 17.81 -4.73
CA HIS A 131 6.15 19.04 -4.58
C HIS A 131 7.28 18.90 -3.55
N ASP A 132 6.98 18.40 -2.34
CA ASP A 132 7.97 18.18 -1.28
C ASP A 132 9.01 17.12 -1.69
N PHE A 133 8.60 16.09 -2.43
CA PHE A 133 9.51 15.07 -2.96
C PHE A 133 10.59 15.66 -3.85
N VAL A 134 10.21 16.59 -4.72
CA VAL A 134 11.14 17.27 -5.61
C VAL A 134 11.95 18.32 -4.83
N THR A 135 11.27 19.22 -4.14
CA THR A 135 11.88 20.44 -3.57
C THR A 135 12.58 20.26 -2.23
N GLU A 136 12.16 19.28 -1.42
CA GLU A 136 12.76 19.04 -0.09
C GLU A 136 13.58 17.74 -0.03
N LYS A 137 13.32 16.77 -0.91
CA LYS A 137 13.96 15.45 -0.88
C LYS A 137 14.89 15.18 -2.06
N GLY A 138 14.98 16.10 -3.03
CA GLY A 138 15.81 15.96 -4.22
C GLY A 138 15.31 14.88 -5.20
N GLY A 139 14.08 14.40 -5.04
CA GLY A 139 13.49 13.40 -5.91
C GLY A 139 13.25 13.91 -7.33
N LYS A 140 13.19 12.98 -8.28
CA LYS A 140 13.04 13.30 -9.71
C LYS A 140 11.66 12.86 -10.19
N VAL A 141 10.97 13.68 -10.99
CA VAL A 141 9.61 13.38 -11.46
C VAL A 141 9.48 13.65 -12.96
N VAL A 142 8.84 12.73 -13.69
CA VAL A 142 8.45 12.92 -15.09
C VAL A 142 6.94 12.76 -15.17
N LEU A 143 6.23 13.86 -15.44
CA LEU A 143 4.78 13.91 -15.56
C LEU A 143 4.37 14.11 -17.02
N ALA A 144 3.98 13.02 -17.67
CA ALA A 144 3.53 13.03 -19.06
C ALA A 144 2.00 12.93 -19.13
N SER A 145 1.34 14.00 -19.57
CA SER A 145 -0.12 14.08 -19.64
C SER A 145 -0.58 15.02 -20.75
N ASN A 146 -1.67 14.64 -21.42
CA ASN A 146 -2.40 15.51 -22.34
C ASN A 146 -3.78 15.92 -21.78
N SER A 147 -4.00 15.71 -20.48
CA SER A 147 -5.26 16.01 -19.80
C SER A 147 -5.04 16.93 -18.61
N THR A 148 -6.12 17.63 -18.22
CA THR A 148 -6.13 18.50 -17.04
C THR A 148 -6.07 17.75 -15.71
N ASN A 149 -6.07 16.41 -15.70
CA ASN A 149 -5.94 15.63 -14.46
C ASN A 149 -4.60 15.90 -13.75
N ALA A 150 -3.56 16.20 -14.51
CA ALA A 150 -2.24 16.58 -14.01
C ALA A 150 -2.14 18.05 -13.54
N GLN A 151 -3.18 18.87 -13.74
CA GLN A 151 -3.12 20.31 -13.52
C GLN A 151 -2.85 20.69 -12.07
N LEU A 152 -3.32 19.90 -11.09
CA LEU A 152 -3.12 20.25 -9.68
C LEU A 152 -1.66 20.11 -9.27
N VAL A 153 -0.99 19.05 -9.71
CA VAL A 153 0.47 18.90 -9.54
C VAL A 153 1.18 20.04 -10.27
N ALA A 154 0.80 20.30 -11.54
CA ALA A 154 1.40 21.35 -12.34
C ALA A 154 1.31 22.74 -11.68
N SER A 155 0.19 23.07 -11.03
CA SER A 155 0.03 24.38 -10.37
C SER A 155 0.94 24.58 -9.18
N GLU A 156 1.31 23.52 -8.44
CA GLU A 156 2.30 23.64 -7.34
C GLU A 156 3.67 24.07 -7.89
N PHE A 157 3.99 23.68 -9.13
CA PHE A 157 5.19 24.08 -9.85
C PHE A 157 4.93 25.27 -10.79
N GLY A 158 3.82 26.00 -10.67
CA GLY A 158 3.57 27.20 -11.48
C GLY A 158 3.44 26.90 -12.97
N VAL A 159 2.90 25.73 -13.30
CA VAL A 159 2.71 25.24 -14.66
C VAL A 159 1.22 25.09 -14.96
N LYS A 160 0.83 25.49 -16.16
CA LYS A 160 -0.54 25.38 -16.67
C LYS A 160 -0.61 24.50 -17.91
N TYR A 161 -1.38 23.43 -17.80
CA TYR A 161 -1.81 22.62 -18.93
C TYR A 161 -2.96 23.28 -19.67
N PHE A 162 -2.93 23.16 -20.99
CA PHE A 162 -4.10 23.48 -21.82
C PHE A 162 -4.99 22.24 -21.99
N ASP A 163 -6.29 22.50 -22.10
CA ASP A 163 -7.36 21.51 -22.22
C ASP A 163 -7.67 21.11 -23.67
N ALA A 164 -6.90 21.63 -24.62
CA ALA A 164 -7.10 21.45 -26.04
C ALA A 164 -5.80 21.07 -26.76
N PRO A 165 -5.88 20.31 -27.85
CA PRO A 165 -4.70 19.84 -28.57
C PRO A 165 -4.01 20.98 -29.31
N VAL A 166 -2.70 20.84 -29.47
CA VAL A 166 -1.89 21.70 -30.33
C VAL A 166 -1.97 21.19 -31.76
N VAL A 167 -2.11 22.14 -32.69
CA VAL A 167 -2.06 21.91 -34.12
C VAL A 167 -0.89 22.70 -34.69
N ASP A 168 -0.04 22.03 -35.47
CA ASP A 168 1.08 22.65 -36.17
C ASP A 168 0.99 22.33 -37.66
N PRO A 169 0.77 23.35 -38.51
CA PRO A 169 0.65 23.14 -39.96
C PRO A 169 1.99 22.88 -40.65
N PHE A 170 3.13 23.01 -39.96
CA PHE A 170 4.46 22.83 -40.56
C PHE A 170 5.27 21.68 -39.93
N GLN A 171 5.14 21.44 -38.62
CA GLN A 171 5.90 20.44 -37.87
C GLN A 171 5.03 19.25 -37.41
N PHE A 172 4.62 18.43 -38.37
CA PHE A 172 3.93 17.16 -38.11
C PHE A 172 4.63 16.01 -38.85
N TYR A 173 4.44 14.77 -38.37
CA TYR A 173 5.03 13.58 -38.98
C TYR A 173 4.00 12.80 -39.79
N GLU A 174 4.47 12.19 -40.88
CA GLU A 174 3.62 11.40 -41.78
C GLU A 174 3.48 9.95 -41.32
N VAL A 175 2.32 9.36 -41.62
CA VAL A 175 2.00 7.97 -41.26
C VAL A 175 1.42 7.26 -42.48
N ALA A 176 1.95 6.08 -42.78
CA ALA A 176 1.42 5.19 -43.79
C ALA A 176 0.52 4.11 -43.16
N ASP A 177 -0.40 3.56 -43.96
CA ASP A 177 -1.16 2.39 -43.59
C ASP A 177 -0.34 1.09 -43.76
N GLU A 178 -0.94 -0.05 -43.40
CA GLU A 178 -0.34 -1.38 -43.54
C GLU A 178 0.02 -1.75 -44.99
N THR A 179 -0.57 -1.05 -45.98
CA THR A 179 -0.28 -1.26 -47.41
C THR A 179 0.83 -0.34 -47.92
N GLY A 180 1.39 0.50 -47.05
CA GLY A 180 2.40 1.49 -47.39
C GLY A 180 1.84 2.67 -48.18
N GLN A 181 0.56 3.02 -48.00
CA GLN A 181 -0.03 4.25 -48.56
C GLN A 181 -0.10 5.34 -47.49
N ALA A 182 0.25 6.57 -47.84
CA ALA A 182 0.11 7.70 -46.94
C ALA A 182 -1.34 7.87 -46.47
N LEU A 183 -1.53 7.97 -45.16
CA LEU A 183 -2.78 8.40 -44.57
C LEU A 183 -2.98 9.90 -44.81
N LYS A 184 -4.21 10.35 -44.58
CA LYS A 184 -4.49 11.79 -44.56
C LYS A 184 -3.63 12.45 -43.47
N PRO A 185 -2.91 13.54 -43.77
CA PRO A 185 -2.08 14.23 -42.79
C PRO A 185 -2.93 14.70 -41.60
N ASP A 186 -2.38 14.54 -40.40
CA ASP A 186 -2.98 14.96 -39.14
C ASP A 186 -1.99 15.90 -38.44
N GLU A 187 -2.22 17.20 -38.61
CA GLU A 187 -1.39 18.31 -38.07
C GLU A 187 -1.32 18.35 -36.52
N ARG A 188 -1.94 17.39 -35.83
CA ARG A 188 -1.82 17.18 -34.37
C ARG A 188 -0.75 16.15 -34.00
N LYS A 189 -0.24 15.40 -34.97
CA LYS A 189 0.84 14.42 -34.82
C LYS A 189 2.18 15.15 -34.97
N LEU A 190 2.53 15.88 -33.92
CA LEU A 190 3.61 16.85 -33.95
C LEU A 190 4.97 16.20 -33.81
N TRP A 191 6.00 16.91 -34.23
CA TRP A 191 7.37 16.64 -33.81
C TRP A 191 8.02 17.94 -33.36
N ALA A 192 8.96 17.85 -32.43
CA ALA A 192 9.79 18.97 -32.02
C ALA A 192 11.23 18.51 -31.81
N ALA A 193 12.20 19.38 -32.11
CA ALA A 193 13.57 19.13 -31.68
C ALA A 193 13.68 19.49 -30.19
N ALA A 194 14.07 18.54 -29.35
CA ALA A 194 14.17 18.72 -27.91
C ALA A 194 15.63 18.79 -27.47
N SER A 195 15.97 19.73 -26.60
CA SER A 195 17.25 19.75 -25.86
C SER A 195 17.11 18.94 -24.57
N ILE A 196 18.22 18.61 -23.92
CA ILE A 196 18.20 17.78 -22.70
C ILE A 196 18.46 18.62 -21.44
N THR A 197 19.44 19.52 -21.49
CA THR A 197 19.95 20.25 -20.30
C THR A 197 19.85 21.77 -20.39
N ARG A 198 19.45 22.32 -21.53
CA ARG A 198 19.43 23.77 -21.77
C ARG A 198 18.10 24.21 -22.35
N ASP A 199 17.67 25.42 -22.00
CA ASP A 199 16.50 26.03 -22.64
C ASP A 199 16.76 26.27 -24.13
N VAL A 200 15.88 25.76 -25.00
CA VAL A 200 15.98 25.88 -26.46
C VAL A 200 16.05 27.34 -26.91
N THR A 201 15.36 28.25 -26.23
CA THR A 201 15.33 29.68 -26.58
C THR A 201 16.66 30.39 -26.33
N GLN A 202 17.51 29.81 -25.49
CA GLN A 202 18.84 30.32 -25.13
C GLN A 202 19.97 29.66 -25.93
N MET A 203 19.67 28.65 -26.74
CA MET A 203 20.66 28.01 -27.61
C MET A 203 20.98 28.90 -28.82
N GLY A 204 22.26 28.98 -29.19
CA GLY A 204 22.75 29.73 -30.34
C GLY A 204 22.67 28.90 -31.62
N ASP A 205 23.79 28.75 -32.31
CA ASP A 205 23.89 27.90 -33.50
C ASP A 205 23.75 26.40 -33.16
N GLU A 206 24.02 26.04 -31.89
CA GLU A 206 23.93 24.68 -31.36
C GLU A 206 22.51 24.11 -31.45
N LYS A 207 21.48 24.96 -31.52
CA LYS A 207 20.08 24.53 -31.68
C LYS A 207 19.81 23.78 -32.99
N HIS A 208 20.75 23.84 -33.93
CA HIS A 208 20.70 23.16 -35.23
C HIS A 208 21.58 21.91 -35.28
N VAL A 209 22.18 21.51 -34.16
CA VAL A 209 23.07 20.35 -34.08
C VAL A 209 22.29 19.14 -33.54
N PRO A 210 22.19 18.03 -34.31
CA PRO A 210 21.59 16.79 -33.82
C PRO A 210 22.53 16.06 -32.86
N CYS A 211 21.99 15.44 -31.80
CA CYS A 211 22.79 14.59 -30.92
C CYS A 211 23.21 13.30 -31.64
N SER A 212 24.49 12.92 -31.54
CA SER A 212 24.96 11.63 -32.02
C SER A 212 24.88 10.56 -30.92
N ASN A 213 24.84 9.28 -31.30
CA ASN A 213 24.87 8.17 -30.31
C ASN A 213 26.11 8.27 -29.40
N ASN A 214 27.26 8.70 -29.95
CA ASN A 214 28.45 8.91 -29.14
C ASN A 214 28.28 10.05 -28.12
N ASP A 215 27.49 11.08 -28.42
CA ASP A 215 27.21 12.15 -27.46
C ASP A 215 26.34 11.63 -26.32
N ILE A 216 25.33 10.80 -26.63
CA ILE A 216 24.47 10.15 -25.63
C ILE A 216 25.28 9.20 -24.74
N ASP A 217 26.06 8.30 -25.34
CA ASP A 217 26.86 7.29 -24.62
C ASP A 217 27.91 7.91 -23.68
N ASN A 218 28.37 9.13 -23.97
CA ASN A 218 29.36 9.85 -23.17
C ASN A 218 28.75 11.00 -22.35
N ALA A 219 27.41 11.09 -22.25
CA ALA A 219 26.69 12.14 -21.54
C ALA A 219 27.08 13.58 -21.97
N ARG A 220 27.34 13.79 -23.27
CA ARG A 220 27.70 15.10 -23.87
C ARG A 220 26.51 15.71 -24.60
N VAL A 221 25.43 15.93 -23.87
CA VAL A 221 24.11 16.26 -24.44
C VAL A 221 23.74 17.75 -24.34
N ASN A 222 24.67 18.60 -23.91
CA ASN A 222 24.42 20.03 -23.65
C ASN A 222 24.17 20.87 -24.90
N ASP A 223 24.90 20.58 -25.98
CA ASP A 223 24.94 21.43 -27.18
C ASP A 223 24.36 20.72 -28.41
N CYS A 224 23.34 19.89 -28.18
CA CYS A 224 22.66 19.16 -29.24
C CYS A 224 21.17 18.98 -28.93
N ARG A 225 20.38 18.64 -29.95
CA ARG A 225 18.94 18.34 -29.84
C ARG A 225 18.58 17.05 -30.53
N MET A 226 17.44 16.47 -30.16
CA MET A 226 16.91 15.23 -30.74
C MET A 226 15.47 15.42 -31.21
N PRO A 227 15.04 14.82 -32.33
CA PRO A 227 13.64 14.83 -32.71
C PRO A 227 12.81 13.98 -31.75
N VAL A 228 11.76 14.57 -31.17
CA VAL A 228 10.77 13.88 -30.33
C VAL A 228 9.41 13.98 -31.02
N LEU A 229 8.74 12.84 -31.20
CA LEU A 229 7.40 12.77 -31.78
C LEU A 229 6.34 12.81 -30.68
N PHE A 230 5.21 13.45 -30.98
CA PHE A 230 4.04 13.59 -30.13
C PHE A 230 2.78 13.18 -30.88
N HIS A 231 1.92 12.38 -30.27
CA HIS A 231 0.69 11.90 -30.92
C HIS A 231 -0.48 12.87 -30.76
N ARG A 232 -0.69 13.35 -29.53
CA ARG A 232 -1.82 14.20 -29.11
C ARG A 232 -1.36 15.18 -28.04
N ALA A 233 -0.34 15.97 -28.36
CA ALA A 233 0.16 17.01 -27.48
C ALA A 233 -0.89 18.08 -27.22
N THR A 234 -0.99 18.48 -25.95
CA THR A 234 -1.51 19.79 -25.57
C THR A 234 -0.35 20.77 -25.48
N ALA A 235 -0.61 21.97 -24.95
CA ALA A 235 0.43 22.92 -24.63
C ALA A 235 0.62 22.99 -23.10
N ILE A 236 1.81 23.43 -22.70
CA ILE A 236 2.13 23.75 -21.32
C ILE A 236 2.64 25.20 -21.29
N GLN A 237 2.19 25.98 -20.31
CA GLN A 237 2.66 27.35 -20.07
C GLN A 237 3.28 27.44 -18.66
N VAL A 238 4.45 28.07 -18.57
CA VAL A 238 5.06 28.47 -17.30
C VAL A 238 4.44 29.78 -16.84
N LEU A 239 4.07 29.85 -15.56
CA LEU A 239 3.56 31.04 -14.91
C LEU A 239 4.69 31.70 -14.12
N ASP A 240 5.04 32.93 -14.50
CA ASP A 240 6.16 33.69 -13.92
C ASP A 240 5.83 34.31 -12.54
N GLU A 241 4.56 34.34 -12.12
CA GLU A 241 4.09 35.16 -10.99
C GLU A 241 3.79 34.36 -9.69
N GLU A 242 3.91 33.02 -9.67
CA GLU A 242 3.27 32.20 -8.62
C GLU A 242 4.17 31.23 -7.82
N VAL A 243 5.50 31.12 -8.06
CA VAL A 243 6.36 30.12 -7.37
C VAL A 243 7.78 30.65 -7.09
N ASP A 244 8.38 30.22 -5.98
CA ASP A 244 9.68 30.66 -5.41
C ASP A 244 10.83 30.93 -6.41
N ASP A 245 11.67 31.91 -6.06
CA ASP A 245 12.75 32.50 -6.87
C ASP A 245 13.99 31.58 -7.10
N ASP A 246 14.04 30.39 -6.49
CA ASP A 246 15.24 29.53 -6.49
C ASP A 246 15.20 28.37 -7.52
N ARG A 247 14.19 28.32 -8.39
CA ARG A 247 14.05 27.27 -9.42
C ARG A 247 14.69 27.66 -10.76
N GLU A 248 15.29 26.69 -11.45
CA GLU A 248 15.77 26.85 -12.82
C GLU A 248 14.77 26.24 -13.80
N VAL A 249 14.14 27.09 -14.62
CA VAL A 249 13.14 26.65 -15.61
C VAL A 249 13.75 26.58 -17.00
N MET A 250 13.57 25.44 -17.66
CA MET A 250 14.08 25.18 -19.01
C MET A 250 12.96 24.66 -19.92
N VAL A 251 12.69 25.37 -21.01
CA VAL A 251 11.83 24.85 -22.08
C VAL A 251 12.67 23.99 -23.02
N LEU A 252 12.55 22.66 -22.85
CA LEU A 252 13.33 21.66 -23.60
C LEU A 252 12.78 21.44 -25.01
N ALA A 253 11.47 21.58 -25.22
CA ALA A 253 10.85 21.50 -26.54
C ALA A 253 9.67 22.46 -26.66
N HIS A 254 9.48 23.04 -27.83
CA HIS A 254 8.35 23.93 -28.13
C HIS A 254 7.79 23.64 -29.53
N ALA A 255 6.52 23.96 -29.74
CA ALA A 255 5.89 23.91 -31.07
C ALA A 255 6.37 25.07 -31.96
N SER A 256 6.14 24.99 -33.27
CA SER A 256 6.53 26.08 -34.17
C SER A 256 5.75 27.38 -33.91
N THR A 257 6.29 28.52 -34.32
CA THR A 257 5.65 29.84 -34.18
C THR A 257 4.21 29.94 -34.74
N PRO A 258 3.85 29.32 -35.89
CA PRO A 258 2.47 29.29 -36.38
C PRO A 258 1.56 28.25 -35.70
N ALA A 259 2.08 27.44 -34.76
CA ALA A 259 1.25 26.48 -34.04
C ALA A 259 0.22 27.20 -33.15
N PHE A 260 -0.93 26.56 -32.95
CA PHE A 260 -2.03 27.11 -32.18
C PHE A 260 -2.75 26.02 -31.39
N ILE A 261 -3.47 26.43 -30.34
CA ILE A 261 -4.31 25.51 -29.57
C ILE A 261 -5.70 25.46 -30.21
N ALA A 262 -6.10 24.29 -30.68
CA ALA A 262 -7.37 24.06 -31.34
C ALA A 262 -8.51 23.86 -30.33
N ARG A 263 -8.99 24.96 -29.73
CA ARG A 263 -10.07 24.92 -28.71
C ARG A 263 -11.45 24.64 -29.29
N GLN A 264 -11.75 25.18 -30.48
CA GLN A 264 -13.06 25.04 -31.12
C GLN A 264 -12.97 24.26 -32.42
N ASP A 265 -12.00 24.63 -33.25
CA ASP A 265 -11.76 24.04 -34.55
C ASP A 265 -10.25 23.99 -34.84
N THR A 266 -9.89 23.33 -35.94
CA THR A 266 -8.51 23.27 -36.44
C THR A 266 -8.21 24.39 -37.44
N ASN A 267 -8.91 25.53 -37.35
CA ASN A 267 -8.68 26.65 -38.25
C ASN A 267 -7.76 27.69 -37.59
N ILE A 268 -6.61 27.93 -38.19
CA ILE A 268 -5.64 28.93 -37.72
C ILE A 268 -6.20 30.36 -37.75
N ASP A 269 -7.14 30.67 -38.65
CA ASP A 269 -7.75 32.00 -38.78
C ASP A 269 -8.79 32.30 -37.69
N ASN A 270 -9.14 31.32 -36.85
CA ASN A 270 -10.09 31.52 -35.78
C ASN A 270 -9.42 32.28 -34.62
N LEU A 271 -9.84 33.52 -34.39
CA LEU A 271 -9.33 34.39 -33.32
C LEU A 271 -9.48 33.81 -31.89
N ASN A 272 -10.33 32.79 -31.71
CA ASN A 272 -10.49 32.09 -30.43
C ASN A 272 -9.43 31.01 -30.19
N ASN A 273 -8.66 30.64 -31.21
CA ASN A 273 -7.53 29.73 -31.11
C ASN A 273 -6.27 30.55 -30.78
N PRO A 274 -5.75 30.49 -29.53
CA PRO A 274 -4.55 31.23 -29.18
C PRO A 274 -3.36 30.64 -29.92
N THR A 275 -2.55 31.50 -30.53
CA THR A 275 -1.26 31.12 -31.11
C THR A 275 -0.23 30.91 -30.02
N LEU A 276 0.67 29.97 -30.27
CA LEU A 276 1.77 29.65 -29.39
C LEU A 276 2.96 30.55 -29.73
N GLY A 277 3.42 31.32 -28.75
CA GLY A 277 4.64 32.11 -28.89
C GLY A 277 5.86 31.25 -28.62
N GLU A 278 6.93 31.44 -29.40
CA GLU A 278 8.24 30.85 -29.13
C GLU A 278 8.67 31.22 -27.69
N GLY A 279 9.02 30.21 -26.89
CA GLY A 279 9.43 30.38 -25.50
C GLY A 279 8.32 30.63 -24.47
N LYS A 280 7.06 30.81 -24.88
CA LYS A 280 5.93 31.03 -23.93
C LYS A 280 5.13 29.77 -23.63
N THR A 281 5.19 28.81 -24.54
CA THR A 281 4.48 27.54 -24.41
C THR A 281 5.38 26.39 -24.82
N GLY A 282 5.63 25.48 -23.89
CA GLY A 282 6.45 24.29 -24.08
C GLY A 282 5.62 23.05 -24.37
N LEU A 283 6.25 22.10 -25.06
CA LEU A 283 5.82 20.71 -25.16
C LEU A 283 6.51 19.84 -24.11
N ILE A 284 7.76 20.16 -23.79
CA ILE A 284 8.55 19.57 -22.71
C ILE A 284 9.18 20.71 -21.92
N ILE A 285 8.95 20.72 -20.61
CA ILE A 285 9.47 21.73 -19.69
C ILE A 285 10.12 21.00 -18.52
N ARG A 286 11.36 21.36 -18.21
CA ARG A 286 12.09 20.88 -17.04
C ARG A 286 12.23 22.01 -16.03
N MET A 287 12.10 21.68 -14.75
CA MET A 287 12.36 22.58 -13.64
C MET A 287 13.28 21.89 -12.65
N ASP A 288 14.40 22.54 -12.34
CA ASP A 288 15.40 22.04 -11.41
C ASP A 288 15.43 22.92 -10.15
N TYR A 289 15.67 22.27 -9.00
CA TYR A 289 15.68 22.81 -7.66
C TYR A 289 17.01 22.41 -6.99
N PRO A 290 18.09 23.17 -7.23
CA PRO A 290 19.41 22.86 -6.68
C PRO A 290 19.50 23.23 -5.18
N GLY A 291 20.56 22.79 -4.50
CA GLY A 291 20.85 23.23 -3.13
C GLY A 291 20.15 22.41 -2.04
N ILE A 292 19.68 21.19 -2.35
CA ILE A 292 18.97 20.34 -1.40
C ILE A 292 19.99 19.46 -0.66
N GLU A 293 20.12 19.67 0.65
CA GLU A 293 21.00 18.88 1.49
C GLU A 293 20.35 17.54 1.87
N VAL A 294 20.94 16.42 1.43
CA VAL A 294 20.51 15.07 1.77
C VAL A 294 21.64 14.25 2.38
N LEU A 295 21.31 13.23 3.18
CA LEU A 295 22.31 12.36 3.78
C LEU A 295 22.65 11.20 2.84
N ASP A 296 23.94 11.06 2.50
CA ASP A 296 24.40 10.00 1.63
C ASP A 296 25.87 9.56 1.88
N GLU A 297 26.28 8.46 1.24
CA GLU A 297 27.65 7.95 1.25
C GLU A 297 28.56 8.82 0.35
N GLN A 298 29.52 9.50 0.98
CA GLN A 298 30.53 10.32 0.31
C GLN A 298 31.69 9.45 -0.23
N PRO A 299 32.52 9.97 -1.16
CA PRO A 299 33.65 9.23 -1.75
C PRO A 299 34.69 8.67 -0.76
N ASN A 300 34.71 9.17 0.48
CA ASN A 300 35.58 8.70 1.55
C ASN A 300 34.99 7.50 2.34
N ASN A 301 33.87 6.91 1.89
CA ASN A 301 33.09 5.87 2.56
C ASN A 301 32.54 6.29 3.95
N ASN A 302 32.34 7.60 4.17
CA ASN A 302 31.60 8.12 5.32
C ASN A 302 30.20 8.55 4.86
N PHE A 303 29.23 8.45 5.77
CA PHE A 303 27.92 9.08 5.57
C PHE A 303 27.99 10.55 5.99
N GLY A 304 27.51 11.44 5.13
CA GLY A 304 27.49 12.89 5.36
C GLY A 304 26.40 13.57 4.55
N GLU A 305 26.30 14.88 4.70
CA GLU A 305 25.44 15.72 3.88
C GLU A 305 26.07 15.90 2.50
N VAL A 306 25.25 15.79 1.45
CA VAL A 306 25.60 16.03 0.05
C VAL A 306 24.53 16.93 -0.57
N ASP A 307 24.96 17.82 -1.46
CA ASP A 307 24.05 18.67 -2.22
C ASP A 307 23.51 17.91 -3.45
N VAL A 308 22.20 17.95 -3.65
CA VAL A 308 21.49 17.31 -4.76
C VAL A 308 20.44 18.24 -5.36
N THR A 309 20.04 17.95 -6.59
CA THR A 309 19.09 18.77 -7.34
C THR A 309 17.76 18.05 -7.48
N GLY A 310 16.67 18.60 -6.96
CA GLY A 310 15.34 18.08 -7.28
C GLY A 310 14.95 18.45 -8.72
N SER A 311 14.34 17.55 -9.49
CA SER A 311 13.92 17.88 -10.85
C SER A 311 12.52 17.38 -11.18
N ILE A 312 11.77 18.18 -11.91
CA ILE A 312 10.50 17.76 -12.50
C ILE A 312 10.44 18.11 -13.99
N VAL A 313 9.99 17.15 -14.80
CA VAL A 313 9.75 17.32 -16.23
C VAL A 313 8.28 17.15 -16.52
N PHE A 314 7.66 18.19 -17.07
CA PHE A 314 6.30 18.13 -17.61
C PHE A 314 6.35 17.89 -19.12
N VAL A 315 5.63 16.86 -19.57
CA VAL A 315 5.45 16.56 -21.00
C VAL A 315 3.98 16.69 -21.37
N SER A 316 3.70 17.38 -22.47
CA SER A 316 2.33 17.71 -22.90
C SER A 316 1.58 16.57 -23.58
N ASP A 317 2.21 15.40 -23.70
CA ASP A 317 1.63 14.18 -24.23
C ASP A 317 2.20 12.97 -23.48
N HIS A 318 1.35 12.03 -23.10
CA HIS A 318 1.78 10.77 -22.50
C HIS A 318 2.24 9.74 -23.55
N SER A 319 1.77 9.88 -24.80
CA SER A 319 2.10 8.93 -25.88
C SER A 319 3.58 8.93 -26.24
N VAL A 320 4.32 9.98 -25.86
CA VAL A 320 5.77 10.09 -26.08
C VAL A 320 6.56 8.95 -25.44
N LEU A 321 6.02 8.35 -24.38
CA LEU A 321 6.60 7.21 -23.67
C LEU A 321 6.05 5.86 -24.16
N ALA A 322 5.02 5.86 -25.00
CA ALA A 322 4.36 4.66 -25.49
C ALA A 322 5.24 3.89 -26.47
N ASN A 323 5.14 2.56 -26.50
CA ASN A 323 5.95 1.68 -27.33
C ASN A 323 6.05 2.13 -28.80
N HIS A 324 4.95 2.59 -29.40
CA HIS A 324 4.90 3.04 -30.79
C HIS A 324 5.63 4.37 -31.08
N LEU A 325 6.00 5.14 -30.06
CA LEU A 325 6.92 6.29 -30.18
C LEU A 325 8.24 6.06 -29.47
N TRP A 326 8.33 5.10 -28.54
CA TRP A 326 9.54 4.80 -27.80
C TRP A 326 10.62 4.19 -28.70
N ASN A 327 10.25 3.19 -29.51
CA ASN A 327 11.17 2.41 -30.34
C ASN A 327 10.89 2.64 -31.83
N GLN A 328 11.95 2.92 -32.62
CA GLN A 328 11.84 3.10 -34.06
C GLN A 328 11.17 1.92 -34.77
N THR A 329 11.57 0.68 -34.45
CA THR A 329 11.05 -0.53 -35.12
C THR A 329 9.53 -0.62 -34.99
N ILE A 330 9.01 -0.42 -33.77
CA ILE A 330 7.56 -0.43 -33.51
C ILE A 330 6.91 0.80 -34.16
N GLY A 331 7.60 1.93 -34.19
CA GLY A 331 7.16 3.12 -34.91
C GLY A 331 6.96 2.86 -36.40
N GLU A 332 7.89 2.18 -37.05
CA GLU A 332 7.81 1.80 -38.47
C GLU A 332 6.71 0.76 -38.71
N GLU A 333 6.57 -0.24 -37.84
CA GLU A 333 5.48 -1.23 -37.88
C GLU A 333 4.10 -0.57 -37.77
N THR A 334 4.00 0.50 -37.00
CA THR A 334 2.78 1.31 -36.86
C THR A 334 2.71 2.48 -37.86
N GLY A 335 3.52 2.41 -38.92
CA GLY A 335 3.45 3.22 -40.13
C GLY A 335 4.13 4.58 -40.08
N LYS A 336 4.84 4.97 -39.00
CA LYS A 336 5.51 6.28 -38.95
C LYS A 336 6.64 6.34 -39.98
N GLN A 337 6.79 7.52 -40.60
CA GLN A 337 7.67 7.71 -41.75
C GLN A 337 8.88 8.56 -41.39
N GLN A 338 10.07 8.11 -41.81
CA GLN A 338 11.32 8.87 -41.74
C GLN A 338 11.35 10.02 -42.77
N CYS A 339 12.24 11.00 -42.57
CA CYS A 339 12.34 12.18 -43.44
C CYS A 339 12.63 11.88 -44.92
N GLU A 340 13.27 10.75 -45.24
CA GLU A 340 13.50 10.33 -46.63
C GLU A 340 12.21 9.98 -47.38
N SER A 341 11.12 9.74 -46.65
CA SER A 341 9.85 9.33 -47.23
C SER A 341 9.33 10.39 -48.20
N PRO A 342 8.84 9.98 -49.40
CA PRO A 342 8.31 10.92 -50.38
C PRO A 342 7.10 11.72 -49.88
N TYR A 343 6.47 11.28 -48.78
CA TYR A 343 5.29 11.92 -48.21
C TYR A 343 5.57 13.29 -47.61
N TYR A 344 6.80 13.58 -47.16
CA TYR A 344 7.15 14.94 -46.69
C TYR A 344 7.23 15.95 -47.86
N VAL A 345 7.54 15.47 -49.08
CA VAL A 345 7.58 16.30 -50.30
C VAL A 345 6.20 16.42 -50.94
N SER A 346 5.43 15.33 -50.95
CA SER A 346 4.07 15.31 -51.48
C SER A 346 3.23 14.30 -50.68
N ASN A 347 2.53 14.80 -49.67
CA ASN A 347 1.66 13.96 -48.85
C ASN A 347 0.37 13.54 -49.59
N ALA A 348 -0.53 12.86 -48.87
CA ALA A 348 -1.81 12.39 -49.42
C ALA A 348 -2.72 13.51 -49.97
N LEU A 349 -2.45 14.78 -49.63
CA LEU A 349 -3.17 15.96 -50.15
C LEU A 349 -2.37 16.71 -51.23
N GLY A 350 -1.18 16.25 -51.59
CA GLY A 350 -0.30 16.91 -52.57
C GLY A 350 0.44 18.13 -52.01
N ASN A 351 0.50 18.29 -50.69
CA ASN A 351 1.23 19.37 -50.03
C ASN A 351 2.59 18.89 -49.53
N SER A 352 3.56 19.81 -49.44
CA SER A 352 4.86 19.59 -48.81
C SER A 352 4.90 20.26 -47.43
N HIS A 353 5.59 19.66 -46.47
CA HIS A 353 5.83 20.28 -45.17
C HIS A 353 7.23 19.93 -44.63
N ALA A 354 7.60 20.52 -43.50
CA ALA A 354 8.91 20.34 -42.92
C ALA A 354 9.06 18.97 -42.23
N CYS A 355 10.28 18.43 -42.30
CA CYS A 355 10.73 17.30 -41.49
C CYS A 355 11.89 17.74 -40.60
N TRP A 356 12.20 16.97 -39.55
CA TRP A 356 13.24 17.33 -38.58
C TRP A 356 14.62 17.51 -39.22
N ASP A 357 14.98 16.65 -40.17
CA ASP A 357 16.26 16.67 -40.89
C ASP A 357 16.49 17.95 -41.73
N SER A 358 15.41 18.52 -42.30
CA SER A 358 15.52 19.63 -43.26
C SER A 358 15.18 21.00 -42.70
N ALA A 359 14.45 21.07 -41.59
CA ALA A 359 13.90 22.33 -41.07
C ALA A 359 14.57 22.85 -39.81
N LEU A 360 15.05 21.97 -38.92
CA LEU A 360 15.66 22.38 -37.65
C LEU A 360 17.11 21.95 -37.50
N PHE A 361 17.57 20.90 -38.18
CA PHE A 361 18.98 20.52 -38.13
C PHE A 361 19.73 21.05 -39.36
N SER A 362 20.91 21.66 -39.14
CA SER A 362 21.76 22.10 -40.24
C SER A 362 22.49 20.88 -40.79
N SER A 363 22.10 20.43 -41.97
CA SER A 363 22.71 19.28 -42.60
C SER A 363 24.14 19.61 -43.06
N ASP A 364 25.14 19.20 -42.27
CA ASP A 364 26.52 18.99 -42.71
C ASP A 364 26.62 17.82 -43.73
N GLY A 365 25.54 17.51 -44.45
CA GLY A 365 25.37 16.32 -45.28
C GLY A 365 25.13 15.02 -44.50
N ARG A 366 24.89 15.09 -43.19
CA ARG A 366 24.46 13.95 -42.37
C ARG A 366 22.96 14.03 -42.17
N GLU A 367 22.30 12.93 -42.52
CA GLU A 367 20.87 12.74 -42.35
C GLU A 367 20.54 12.44 -40.89
N VAL A 368 19.48 13.07 -40.37
CA VAL A 368 18.98 12.88 -39.01
C VAL A 368 17.83 11.87 -39.02
N GLU A 369 18.13 10.65 -38.59
CA GLU A 369 17.16 9.58 -38.42
C GLU A 369 16.47 9.66 -37.04
N TRP A 370 15.17 9.39 -37.00
CA TRP A 370 14.44 9.26 -35.73
C TRP A 370 14.52 7.81 -35.23
N ASN A 371 15.29 7.60 -34.17
CA ASN A 371 15.52 6.29 -33.55
C ASN A 371 14.46 5.90 -32.49
N GLY A 372 13.30 6.56 -32.50
CA GLY A 372 12.35 6.54 -31.39
C GLY A 372 12.64 7.65 -30.36
N ASN A 373 11.69 7.87 -29.46
CA ASN A 373 11.81 8.80 -28.35
C ASN A 373 12.65 8.23 -27.20
N GLY A 374 12.87 6.91 -27.16
CA GLY A 374 13.61 6.23 -26.09
C GLY A 374 14.99 6.83 -25.81
N PRO A 375 15.87 6.98 -26.82
CA PRO A 375 17.19 7.58 -26.64
C PRO A 375 17.17 9.00 -26.02
N TYR A 376 16.15 9.81 -26.33
CA TYR A 376 16.00 11.13 -25.73
C TYR A 376 15.65 11.03 -24.24
N PHE A 377 14.68 10.19 -23.87
CA PHE A 377 14.27 10.02 -22.47
C PHE A 377 15.33 9.29 -21.64
N GLU A 378 16.07 8.34 -22.22
CA GLU A 378 17.23 7.71 -21.58
C GLU A 378 18.31 8.74 -21.22
N ALA A 379 18.67 9.62 -22.16
CA ALA A 379 19.62 10.69 -21.92
C ALA A 379 19.10 11.70 -20.90
N LEU A 380 17.81 12.07 -20.98
CA LEU A 380 17.17 12.97 -20.04
C LEU A 380 17.15 12.39 -18.62
N PHE A 381 16.80 11.12 -18.46
CA PHE A 381 16.76 10.49 -17.13
C PHE A 381 18.16 10.33 -16.57
N TYR A 382 19.14 9.99 -17.41
CA TYR A 382 20.54 9.93 -16.98
C TYR A 382 21.00 11.28 -16.43
N ASP A 383 20.74 12.37 -17.16
CA ASP A 383 21.10 13.71 -16.71
C ASP A 383 20.34 14.11 -15.43
N MET A 384 19.03 13.85 -15.39
CA MET A 384 18.23 14.11 -14.19
C MET A 384 18.74 13.34 -12.98
N MET A 385 19.29 12.13 -13.12
CA MET A 385 19.74 11.31 -11.98
C MET A 385 21.10 11.75 -11.39
N GLU A 386 21.73 12.80 -11.92
CA GLU A 386 22.96 13.40 -11.37
C GLU A 386 24.11 12.38 -11.23
N PHE A 387 24.29 11.50 -12.23
CA PHE A 387 25.41 10.55 -12.27
C PHE A 387 26.79 11.22 -12.30
N ASP A 388 26.85 12.52 -12.59
CA ASP A 388 28.06 13.34 -12.60
C ASP A 388 28.31 14.07 -11.27
N ASN A 389 27.44 13.92 -10.26
CA ASN A 389 27.62 14.53 -8.94
C ASN A 389 28.84 13.95 -8.21
N GLU A 390 29.87 14.79 -8.01
CA GLU A 390 31.14 14.42 -7.38
C GLU A 390 31.05 14.26 -5.84
N GLU A 391 29.98 14.76 -5.21
CA GLU A 391 29.76 14.65 -3.76
C GLU A 391 29.23 13.27 -3.34
N ILE A 392 28.62 12.54 -4.28
CA ILE A 392 28.13 11.18 -4.09
C ILE A 392 29.26 10.19 -4.37
N THR A 393 29.29 9.07 -3.62
CA THR A 393 30.30 8.02 -3.83
C THR A 393 30.29 7.47 -5.26
N THR A 394 31.49 7.29 -5.81
CA THR A 394 31.70 6.65 -7.14
C THR A 394 31.16 5.23 -7.24
N LYS A 395 30.86 4.58 -6.11
CA LYS A 395 30.19 3.27 -6.13
C LYS A 395 28.76 3.40 -6.64
N VAL A 396 28.07 4.47 -6.26
CA VAL A 396 26.67 4.72 -6.59
C VAL A 396 26.58 5.32 -7.99
N THR A 397 27.35 6.38 -8.27
CA THR A 397 27.30 7.07 -9.57
C THR A 397 27.81 6.24 -10.75
N ARG A 398 28.42 5.07 -10.51
CA ARG A 398 28.84 4.14 -11.58
C ARG A 398 27.89 2.96 -11.78
N ASP A 399 26.95 2.76 -10.88
CA ASP A 399 26.05 1.62 -10.89
C ASP A 399 24.60 2.11 -10.98
N PRO A 400 23.99 2.09 -12.18
CA PRO A 400 22.60 2.49 -12.38
C PRO A 400 21.60 1.71 -11.50
N SER A 401 21.96 0.51 -11.02
CA SER A 401 21.08 -0.29 -10.16
C SER A 401 20.88 0.31 -8.76
N GLU A 402 21.75 1.24 -8.33
CA GLU A 402 21.60 2.00 -7.08
C GLU A 402 20.55 3.12 -7.20
N PHE A 403 20.04 3.38 -8.41
CA PHE A 403 18.98 4.34 -8.69
C PHE A 403 17.67 3.62 -9.00
N ASN A 404 16.57 4.21 -8.53
CA ASN A 404 15.24 3.63 -8.66
C ASN A 404 14.42 4.35 -9.73
N LEU A 405 13.78 3.58 -10.60
CA LEU A 405 12.77 4.08 -11.54
C LEU A 405 11.40 3.53 -11.13
N VAL A 406 10.51 4.39 -10.66
CA VAL A 406 9.19 3.99 -10.14
C VAL A 406 8.08 4.48 -11.05
N PHE A 407 7.27 3.56 -11.57
CA PHE A 407 6.07 3.90 -12.33
C PHE A 407 4.87 4.11 -11.39
N ASP A 408 4.19 5.25 -11.50
CA ASP A 408 2.94 5.51 -10.79
C ASP A 408 1.75 4.86 -11.50
N GLU A 409 1.29 3.75 -10.94
CA GLU A 409 0.11 3.04 -11.41
C GLU A 409 -1.15 3.40 -10.61
N SER A 410 -1.03 4.25 -9.58
CA SER A 410 -2.13 4.58 -8.68
C SER A 410 -3.24 5.40 -9.35
N ARG A 411 -2.92 6.09 -10.44
CA ARG A 411 -3.85 6.98 -11.18
C ARG A 411 -4.54 6.30 -12.36
N HIS A 412 -4.18 5.07 -12.68
CA HIS A 412 -4.92 4.28 -13.65
C HIS A 412 -6.16 3.68 -12.98
N VAL A 413 -7.27 3.63 -13.73
CA VAL A 413 -8.51 3.08 -13.20
C VAL A 413 -8.38 1.58 -13.04
N SER A 414 -8.08 1.14 -11.82
CA SER A 414 -8.27 -0.24 -11.43
C SER A 414 -9.72 -0.67 -11.73
N SER A 415 -9.93 -1.95 -12.08
CA SER A 415 -11.27 -2.48 -12.43
C SER A 415 -12.34 -1.99 -11.44
N ALA A 416 -13.58 -1.79 -11.91
CA ALA A 416 -14.66 -1.20 -11.08
C ALA A 416 -14.90 -1.92 -9.75
N LEU A 417 -14.35 -3.12 -9.64
CA LEU A 417 -14.41 -4.01 -8.52
C LEU A 417 -13.23 -3.90 -7.53
N SER A 418 -12.03 -3.56 -8.00
CA SER A 418 -10.88 -3.28 -7.12
C SER A 418 -10.82 -1.82 -6.70
N SER A 419 -11.48 -0.90 -7.41
CA SER A 419 -11.52 0.53 -7.06
C SER A 419 -11.89 0.81 -5.59
N PRO A 420 -12.92 0.18 -4.99
CA PRO A 420 -13.23 0.43 -3.57
C PRO A 420 -12.16 -0.11 -2.62
N PHE A 421 -11.40 -1.13 -3.05
CA PHE A 421 -10.34 -1.74 -2.25
C PHE A 421 -9.01 -1.00 -2.38
N THR A 422 -8.65 -0.56 -3.58
CA THR A 422 -7.48 0.29 -3.81
C THR A 422 -7.67 1.65 -3.14
N GLU A 423 -8.85 2.25 -3.25
CA GLU A 423 -9.21 3.48 -2.54
C GLU A 423 -9.21 3.28 -1.02
N ALA A 424 -9.75 2.17 -0.51
CA ALA A 424 -9.72 1.88 0.93
C ALA A 424 -8.30 1.61 1.45
N ILE A 425 -7.45 0.89 0.70
CA ILE A 425 -6.04 0.71 1.05
C ILE A 425 -5.31 2.04 1.00
N GLY A 426 -5.50 2.83 -0.07
CA GLY A 426 -4.92 4.17 -0.20
C GLY A 426 -5.30 5.04 0.99
N ALA A 427 -6.58 5.07 1.38
CA ALA A 427 -7.06 5.81 2.54
C ALA A 427 -6.49 5.27 3.88
N VAL A 428 -6.39 3.96 4.06
CA VAL A 428 -5.77 3.38 5.27
C VAL A 428 -4.29 3.73 5.34
N VAL A 429 -3.58 3.61 4.22
CA VAL A 429 -2.15 3.92 4.14
C VAL A 429 -1.92 5.42 4.38
N LEU A 430 -2.73 6.29 3.78
CA LEU A 430 -2.76 7.73 4.06
C LEU A 430 -2.96 8.04 5.54
N LEU A 431 -3.93 7.37 6.18
CA LEU A 431 -4.17 7.55 7.61
C LEU A 431 -2.99 7.09 8.48
N THR A 432 -2.11 6.24 7.97
CA THR A 432 -0.93 5.73 8.70
C THR A 432 0.38 6.45 8.38
N SER A 433 0.50 7.09 7.21
CA SER A 433 1.72 7.81 6.78
C SER A 433 1.75 9.24 7.31
N ASP A 434 0.61 9.95 7.29
CA ASP A 434 0.54 11.31 7.81
C ASP A 434 0.76 11.35 9.34
N ASN A 435 1.67 12.23 9.76
CA ASN A 435 2.14 12.32 11.14
C ASN A 435 1.02 12.67 12.13
N VAL A 436 0.03 13.48 11.72
CA VAL A 436 -1.13 13.88 12.53
C VAL A 436 -2.23 12.82 12.46
N LEU A 437 -2.54 12.32 11.26
CA LEU A 437 -3.59 11.31 11.05
C LEU A 437 -3.25 9.97 11.74
N LYS A 438 -1.97 9.62 11.83
CA LYS A 438 -1.50 8.45 12.59
C LYS A 438 -1.91 8.50 14.07
N TRP A 439 -1.87 9.70 14.68
CA TRP A 439 -2.34 9.89 16.05
C TRP A 439 -3.85 9.72 16.20
N LEU A 440 -4.64 10.05 15.16
CA LEU A 440 -6.09 9.81 15.16
C LEU A 440 -6.42 8.32 15.22
N ILE A 441 -5.71 7.46 14.47
CA ILE A 441 -5.88 6.00 14.58
C ILE A 441 -5.56 5.53 16.00
N ILE A 442 -4.41 5.96 16.55
CA ILE A 442 -3.97 5.55 17.90
C ILE A 442 -4.99 6.02 18.96
N LEU A 443 -5.49 7.25 18.85
CA LEU A 443 -6.52 7.79 19.75
C LEU A 443 -7.84 7.04 19.63
N ASN A 444 -8.28 6.70 18.41
CA ASN A 444 -9.51 5.96 18.20
C ASN A 444 -9.40 4.52 18.71
N LEU A 445 -8.25 3.87 18.50
CA LEU A 445 -7.96 2.55 19.07
C LEU A 445 -7.95 2.61 20.62
N PHE A 446 -7.35 3.66 21.18
CA PHE A 446 -7.33 3.88 22.63
C PHE A 446 -8.74 4.14 23.17
N ALA A 447 -9.57 4.90 22.45
CA ALA A 447 -10.96 5.15 22.80
C ALA A 447 -11.79 3.86 22.75
N LEU A 448 -11.64 3.04 21.70
CA LEU A 448 -12.29 1.73 21.60
C LEU A 448 -11.85 0.78 22.71
N LEU A 449 -10.56 0.79 23.06
CA LEU A 449 -10.04 0.01 24.19
C LEU A 449 -10.63 0.50 25.52
N ALA A 450 -10.72 1.82 25.72
CA ALA A 450 -11.32 2.41 26.92
C ALA A 450 -12.82 2.06 27.03
N ILE A 451 -13.57 2.14 25.92
CA ILE A 451 -14.96 1.70 25.84
C ILE A 451 -15.05 0.19 26.12
N ALA A 452 -14.16 -0.62 25.56
CA ALA A 452 -14.14 -2.06 25.80
C ALA A 452 -13.88 -2.37 27.28
N ILE A 453 -12.93 -1.69 27.93
CA ILE A 453 -12.68 -1.84 29.38
C ILE A 453 -13.90 -1.39 30.19
N MET A 454 -14.57 -0.32 29.79
CA MET A 454 -15.76 0.20 30.47
C MET A 454 -17.00 -0.70 30.29
N VAL A 455 -17.17 -1.29 29.09
CA VAL A 455 -18.31 -2.16 28.76
C VAL A 455 -18.10 -3.58 29.29
N VAL A 456 -16.86 -4.04 29.41
CA VAL A 456 -16.56 -5.32 30.06
C VAL A 456 -16.97 -5.21 31.53
N PRO A 457 -18.04 -5.89 31.96
CA PRO A 457 -18.41 -5.90 33.36
C PRO A 457 -17.23 -6.46 34.15
N GLU A 458 -17.01 -5.92 35.35
CA GLU A 458 -15.97 -6.40 36.26
C GLU A 458 -15.96 -7.93 36.24
N LYS A 459 -14.82 -8.51 35.83
CA LYS A 459 -14.67 -9.97 35.85
C LYS A 459 -15.06 -10.43 37.24
N GLU A 460 -16.06 -11.31 37.34
CA GLU A 460 -16.45 -11.92 38.60
C GLU A 460 -15.19 -12.40 39.31
N ASN A 461 -15.00 -11.89 40.52
CA ASN A 461 -13.77 -12.00 41.27
C ASN A 461 -13.27 -13.44 41.16
N TRP A 462 -12.15 -13.67 40.45
CA TRP A 462 -11.59 -15.00 40.21
C TRP A 462 -11.10 -15.53 41.55
N ARG A 463 -12.05 -16.04 42.35
CA ARG A 463 -11.93 -16.66 43.66
C ARG A 463 -10.57 -16.44 44.31
N HIS A 464 -10.26 -15.19 44.66
CA HIS A 464 -9.19 -14.96 45.62
C HIS A 464 -9.70 -15.54 46.94
N VAL A 465 -9.10 -16.66 47.35
CA VAL A 465 -9.44 -17.38 48.60
C VAL A 465 -9.25 -16.48 49.84
N PHE A 466 -8.61 -15.33 49.67
CA PHE A 466 -8.35 -14.35 50.73
C PHE A 466 -8.84 -12.97 50.32
N ASP A 467 -9.98 -12.56 50.88
CA ASP A 467 -10.44 -11.17 50.89
C ASP A 467 -9.88 -10.49 52.14
N LEU A 468 -8.87 -9.63 51.97
CA LEU A 468 -8.18 -8.93 53.05
C LEU A 468 -9.01 -7.80 53.67
N THR A 469 -10.16 -7.45 53.08
CA THR A 469 -11.04 -6.38 53.58
C THR A 469 -12.10 -6.89 54.55
N ARG A 470 -12.32 -8.21 54.60
CA ARG A 470 -13.34 -8.84 55.44
C ARG A 470 -12.70 -9.74 56.50
N PHE A 471 -12.33 -9.14 57.65
CA PHE A 471 -11.90 -9.90 58.82
C PHE A 471 -13.05 -10.80 59.31
N ARG A 472 -13.03 -12.09 58.97
CA ARG A 472 -13.87 -13.10 59.64
C ARG A 472 -13.35 -13.28 61.07
N GLU A 473 -14.21 -13.04 62.06
CA GLU A 473 -13.92 -13.35 63.46
C GLU A 473 -13.45 -14.80 63.60
N ARG A 474 -12.33 -14.97 64.31
CA ARG A 474 -11.74 -16.27 64.59
C ARG A 474 -12.78 -17.14 65.32
N PRO A 475 -12.97 -18.42 64.97
CA PRO A 475 -13.83 -19.30 65.76
C PRO A 475 -13.42 -19.24 67.23
N THR A 476 -14.41 -19.07 68.11
CA THR A 476 -14.24 -18.68 69.51
C THR A 476 -13.16 -19.53 70.21
N LYS A 477 -12.26 -18.85 70.92
CA LYS A 477 -11.18 -19.47 71.69
C LYS A 477 -11.82 -20.48 72.67
N ILE A 478 -11.40 -21.74 72.57
CA ILE A 478 -11.98 -22.80 73.39
C ILE A 478 -11.83 -22.43 74.87
N ASP A 479 -12.94 -22.46 75.62
CA ASP A 479 -12.96 -22.02 77.00
C ASP A 479 -11.95 -22.83 77.85
N THR A 480 -11.06 -22.10 78.53
CA THR A 480 -10.04 -22.67 79.42
C THR A 480 -10.69 -23.32 80.64
N SER A 481 -11.86 -22.87 81.06
CA SER A 481 -12.59 -23.44 82.20
C SER A 481 -13.02 -24.90 81.96
N GLN A 482 -13.27 -25.28 80.71
CA GLN A 482 -13.73 -26.61 80.31
C GLN A 482 -12.59 -27.58 79.98
N TYR A 483 -11.34 -27.21 80.24
CA TYR A 483 -10.17 -28.05 79.90
C TYR A 483 -10.15 -29.37 80.69
N GLN A 484 -10.39 -29.31 82.00
CA GLN A 484 -10.41 -30.51 82.86
C GLN A 484 -11.51 -31.51 82.45
N MET A 485 -12.71 -31.01 82.15
CA MET A 485 -13.84 -31.85 81.72
C MET A 485 -13.51 -32.60 80.43
N ARG A 486 -12.92 -31.92 79.45
CA ARG A 486 -12.52 -32.54 78.18
C ARG A 486 -11.43 -33.60 78.35
N VAL A 487 -10.46 -33.39 79.24
CA VAL A 487 -9.43 -34.40 79.53
C VAL A 487 -10.06 -35.63 80.20
N ARG A 488 -11.01 -35.44 81.13
CA ARG A 488 -11.74 -36.53 81.77
C ARG A 488 -12.61 -37.31 80.78
N GLU A 489 -13.34 -36.62 79.91
CA GLU A 489 -14.16 -37.24 78.87
C GLU A 489 -13.31 -38.01 77.85
N ALA A 490 -12.19 -37.43 77.41
CA ALA A 490 -11.26 -38.10 76.52
C ALA A 490 -10.66 -39.35 77.17
N PHE A 491 -10.34 -39.30 78.47
CA PHE A 491 -9.85 -40.46 79.20
C PHE A 491 -10.91 -41.55 79.34
N LEU A 492 -12.15 -41.20 79.74
CA LEU A 492 -13.25 -42.17 79.84
C LEU A 492 -13.59 -42.80 78.48
N SER A 493 -13.53 -42.02 77.39
CA SER A 493 -13.66 -42.57 76.03
C SER A 493 -12.54 -43.55 75.70
N LYS A 494 -11.31 -43.30 76.16
CA LYS A 494 -10.18 -44.22 76.01
C LYS A 494 -10.38 -45.50 76.83
N VAL A 495 -10.86 -45.40 78.06
CA VAL A 495 -11.20 -46.57 78.91
C VAL A 495 -12.29 -47.41 78.26
N ARG A 496 -13.32 -46.76 77.73
CA ARG A 496 -14.40 -47.43 76.99
C ARG A 496 -13.85 -48.18 75.79
N GLN A 497 -13.03 -47.53 74.96
CA GLN A 497 -12.46 -48.13 73.75
C GLN A 497 -11.49 -49.27 74.08
N PHE A 498 -10.68 -49.14 75.13
CA PHE A 498 -9.73 -50.19 75.52
C PHE A 498 -10.41 -51.47 76.01
N ASN A 499 -11.59 -51.37 76.60
CA ASN A 499 -12.38 -52.53 77.06
C ASN A 499 -13.42 -52.99 76.01
N ASP A 500 -13.34 -52.51 74.76
CA ASP A 500 -14.27 -52.79 73.66
C ASP A 500 -15.77 -52.60 74.01
N LEU A 501 -16.06 -51.63 74.87
CA LEU A 501 -17.43 -51.32 75.29
C LEU A 501 -18.11 -50.34 74.34
N THR A 502 -19.37 -50.60 73.99
CA THR A 502 -20.21 -49.60 73.30
C THR A 502 -20.54 -48.43 74.25
N ARG A 503 -20.99 -47.30 73.69
CA ARG A 503 -21.34 -46.11 74.50
C ARG A 503 -22.44 -46.41 75.51
N ASP A 504 -23.42 -47.23 75.14
CA ASP A 504 -24.57 -47.58 75.97
C ASP A 504 -24.20 -48.62 77.04
N GLU A 505 -23.31 -49.58 76.73
CA GLU A 505 -22.80 -50.53 77.73
C GLU A 505 -21.91 -49.84 78.76
N PHE A 506 -21.07 -48.88 78.35
CA PHE A 506 -20.23 -48.11 79.25
C PHE A 506 -21.05 -47.22 80.19
N ALA A 507 -22.16 -46.64 79.71
CA ALA A 507 -23.07 -45.83 80.53
C ALA A 507 -23.82 -46.67 81.58
N ARG A 508 -23.98 -47.98 81.37
CA ARG A 508 -24.60 -48.91 82.34
C ARG A 508 -23.63 -49.40 83.42
N LYS A 509 -22.33 -49.16 83.28
CA LYS A 509 -21.33 -49.54 84.27
C LYS A 509 -21.34 -48.57 85.45
N THR A 510 -21.24 -49.12 86.65
CA THR A 510 -21.15 -48.29 87.85
C THR A 510 -19.78 -47.61 87.92
N PRO A 511 -19.67 -46.42 88.55
CA PRO A 511 -18.38 -45.75 88.71
C PRO A 511 -17.31 -46.63 89.37
N ALA A 512 -17.69 -47.52 90.29
CA ALA A 512 -16.78 -48.46 90.95
C ALA A 512 -16.21 -49.51 89.98
N GLU A 513 -17.04 -50.05 89.07
CA GLU A 513 -16.56 -50.95 88.01
C GLU A 513 -15.60 -50.25 87.05
N ILE A 514 -15.88 -48.99 86.70
CA ILE A 514 -15.00 -48.18 85.84
C ILE A 514 -13.63 -47.95 86.52
N MET A 515 -13.62 -47.69 87.83
CA MET A 515 -12.38 -47.54 88.59
C MET A 515 -11.59 -48.86 88.65
N TYR A 516 -12.27 -50.00 88.79
CA TYR A 516 -11.62 -51.32 88.75
C TYR A 516 -11.02 -51.64 87.38
N MET A 517 -11.62 -51.13 86.29
CA MET A 517 -11.07 -51.28 84.93
C MET A 517 -9.79 -50.47 84.71
N VAL A 518 -9.60 -49.35 85.41
CA VAL A 518 -8.43 -48.46 85.25
C VAL A 518 -7.19 -48.97 85.98
N LYS A 519 -7.33 -49.54 87.18
CA LYS A 519 -6.26 -50.18 87.99
C LYS A 519 -5.05 -49.30 88.39
N ASP A 520 -5.00 -48.03 87.97
CA ASP A 520 -3.97 -47.05 88.35
C ASP A 520 -4.55 -46.05 89.38
N PRO A 521 -3.99 -45.95 90.60
CA PRO A 521 -4.49 -45.07 91.66
C PRO A 521 -4.60 -43.59 91.26
N ARG A 522 -3.64 -43.07 90.47
CA ARG A 522 -3.61 -41.65 90.09
C ARG A 522 -4.64 -41.31 89.02
N LEU A 523 -4.92 -42.25 88.12
CA LEU A 523 -5.94 -42.10 87.09
C LEU A 523 -7.35 -42.35 87.63
N VAL A 524 -7.48 -43.18 88.67
CA VAL A 524 -8.72 -43.35 89.41
C VAL A 524 -9.10 -42.06 90.14
N GLU A 525 -8.13 -41.33 90.73
CA GLU A 525 -8.38 -40.03 91.38
C GLU A 525 -8.95 -38.98 90.40
N LEU A 526 -8.53 -39.00 89.14
CA LEU A 526 -9.05 -38.11 88.09
C LEU A 526 -10.53 -38.37 87.76
N ILE A 527 -11.00 -39.62 87.94
CA ILE A 527 -12.38 -40.03 87.67
C ILE A 527 -13.25 -39.92 88.93
N SER A 528 -12.70 -40.19 90.11
CA SER A 528 -13.46 -40.33 91.36
C SER A 528 -13.61 -39.02 92.14
N SER A 529 -12.58 -38.18 92.14
CA SER A 529 -12.57 -36.97 92.95
C SER A 529 -13.28 -35.82 92.24
N ASN A 530 -14.03 -35.01 93.00
CA ASN A 530 -14.57 -33.75 92.53
C ASN A 530 -13.55 -32.60 92.67
N ARG A 531 -12.26 -32.94 92.75
CA ARG A 531 -11.15 -32.01 92.89
C ARG A 531 -10.92 -31.26 91.57
N SER A 532 -10.77 -29.95 91.65
CA SER A 532 -10.30 -29.14 90.52
C SER A 532 -8.80 -29.38 90.34
N TYR A 533 -8.38 -29.81 89.16
CA TYR A 533 -6.97 -29.94 88.82
C TYR A 533 -6.48 -28.63 88.17
N SER A 534 -5.30 -28.17 88.57
CA SER A 534 -4.61 -27.07 87.87
C SER A 534 -4.13 -27.52 86.48
N ASN A 535 -3.86 -26.57 85.59
CA ASN A 535 -3.38 -26.88 84.24
C ASN A 535 -2.00 -27.55 84.25
N GLU A 536 -1.17 -27.24 85.24
CA GLU A 536 0.14 -27.83 85.48
C GLU A 536 0.03 -29.28 85.95
N GLU A 537 -0.86 -29.58 86.90
CA GLU A 537 -1.12 -30.96 87.35
C GLU A 537 -1.70 -31.82 86.21
N LEU A 538 -2.61 -31.28 85.39
CA LEU A 538 -3.14 -31.99 84.22
C LEU A 538 -2.04 -32.32 83.19
N ARG A 539 -1.04 -31.45 83.02
CA ARG A 539 0.10 -31.72 82.13
C ARG A 539 0.95 -32.89 82.59
N GLU A 540 1.02 -33.17 83.89
CA GLU A 540 1.70 -34.34 84.43
C GLU A 540 0.89 -35.64 84.28
N VAL A 541 -0.44 -35.53 84.38
CA VAL A 541 -1.36 -36.68 84.25
C VAL A 541 -1.59 -37.09 82.79
N ILE A 542 -1.57 -36.17 81.84
CA ILE A 542 -1.78 -36.45 80.40
C ILE A 542 -0.80 -37.51 79.83
N PRO A 543 0.52 -37.46 80.10
CA PRO A 543 1.44 -38.52 79.70
C PRO A 543 1.07 -39.89 80.27
N GLN A 544 0.55 -39.95 81.50
CA GLN A 544 0.10 -41.20 82.13
C GLN A 544 -1.17 -41.72 81.43
N ILE A 545 -2.15 -40.85 81.16
CA ILE A 545 -3.32 -41.18 80.33
C ILE A 545 -2.90 -41.72 78.96
N ARG A 546 -1.88 -41.13 78.33
CA ARG A 546 -1.39 -41.57 77.01
C ARG A 546 -0.76 -42.96 77.07
N ARG A 547 -0.05 -43.28 78.15
CA ARG A 547 0.61 -44.59 78.40
C ARG A 547 -0.36 -45.67 78.89
N TRP A 548 -1.44 -45.29 79.57
CA TRP A 548 -2.45 -46.23 80.07
C TRP A 548 -3.10 -47.03 78.91
N GLY A 549 -3.12 -48.36 79.01
CA GLY A 549 -3.65 -49.26 77.97
C GLY A 549 -2.70 -49.48 76.77
N LYS A 550 -1.43 -49.08 76.88
CA LYS A 550 -0.33 -49.63 76.08
C LYS A 550 0.44 -50.62 76.94
#